data_AF-A0A7C9RLR6-F1
#
_entry.id   AF-A0A7C9RLR6-F1
#
_cell.length_a   1.000
_cell.length_b   1.000
_cell.length_c   1.000
_cell.angle_alpha   90.00
_cell.angle_beta   90.00
_cell.angle_gamma   90.00
#
_symmetry.space_group_name_H-M   'P 1'
#
loop_
_entity.id
_entity.type
_entity.pdbx_description
1 polymer ?
#
loop_
_entity_poly.entity_id
_entity_poly.type
_entity_poly.pdbx_seq_one_letter_code
_entity_poly.pdbx_strand_id
1 'polypeptide(L)'
;MKRTLTALGLSAAALMATAGMANAAPAGDVEIQGGCLAAICGSVMNESSVYIYAIKDWGTDGPKPGTEWKRLNPGEETQRNQDWDGFWVPCSASGRIAAWVPPGVWKWSDFTLQAGYARKISTHEDAHVRSQRC
;
A
#
# COMPACT_ATOMS: atom_id res chain seq x y z
N MET A 1 -33.65 -42.99 -19.54
CA MET A 1 -33.63 -42.95 -18.07
C MET A 1 -33.00 -41.63 -17.60
N LYS A 2 -33.79 -40.63 -17.20
CA LYS A 2 -33.32 -39.53 -16.35
C LYS A 2 -34.44 -39.16 -15.37
N ARG A 3 -34.04 -39.04 -14.11
CA ARG A 3 -34.86 -39.14 -12.89
C ARG A 3 -35.61 -37.84 -12.61
N THR A 4 -36.84 -37.98 -12.12
CA THR A 4 -37.63 -37.01 -11.35
C THR A 4 -36.97 -36.73 -9.99
N LEU A 5 -37.22 -35.54 -9.40
CA LEU A 5 -37.36 -35.27 -7.95
C LEU A 5 -37.71 -33.77 -7.77
N THR A 6 -38.99 -33.46 -7.57
CA THR A 6 -39.61 -32.92 -6.33
C THR A 6 -39.24 -31.49 -5.95
N ALA A 7 -40.18 -30.59 -6.25
CA ALA A 7 -40.30 -29.26 -5.65
C ALA A 7 -41.04 -29.38 -4.30
N LEU A 8 -40.44 -28.82 -3.24
CA LEU A 8 -41.08 -28.57 -1.96
C LEU A 8 -41.09 -27.05 -1.76
N GLY A 9 -42.29 -26.48 -1.76
CA GLY A 9 -42.51 -25.07 -1.46
C GLY A 9 -42.38 -24.81 0.03
N LEU A 10 -41.90 -23.62 0.36
CA LEU A 10 -42.20 -22.95 1.63
C LEU A 10 -42.47 -21.47 1.34
N SER A 11 -43.72 -21.07 1.56
CA SER A 11 -44.10 -19.67 1.71
C SER A 11 -43.60 -19.16 3.06
N ALA A 12 -42.96 -17.99 3.10
CA ALA A 12 -42.89 -17.19 4.31
C ALA A 12 -42.90 -15.70 3.95
N ALA A 13 -43.88 -15.02 4.54
CA ALA A 13 -44.22 -13.63 4.33
C ALA A 13 -43.19 -12.66 4.93
N ALA A 14 -43.34 -11.42 4.50
CA ALA A 14 -42.55 -10.25 4.85
C ALA A 14 -42.37 -10.02 6.36
N LEU A 15 -41.15 -9.57 6.72
CA LEU A 15 -40.98 -8.50 7.70
C LEU A 15 -40.07 -7.44 7.07
N MET A 16 -40.66 -6.27 6.78
CA MET A 16 -39.89 -5.05 6.61
C MET A 16 -39.28 -4.70 7.97
N ALA A 17 -38.00 -5.02 8.16
CA ALA A 17 -37.19 -4.40 9.19
C ALA A 17 -36.35 -3.33 8.49
N THR A 18 -36.74 -2.07 8.66
CA THR A 18 -35.86 -0.93 8.39
C THR A 18 -34.68 -1.01 9.37
N ALA A 19 -33.66 -1.79 9.00
CA ALA A 19 -32.37 -1.68 9.65
C ALA A 19 -31.82 -0.30 9.27
N GLY A 20 -31.90 0.64 10.21
CA GLY A 20 -31.07 1.84 10.15
C GLY A 20 -29.63 1.35 9.93
N MET A 21 -29.06 1.74 8.80
CA MET A 21 -27.64 1.50 8.52
C MET A 21 -26.82 2.35 9.47
N ALA A 22 -26.70 1.90 10.71
CA ALA A 22 -25.52 2.16 11.49
C ALA A 22 -24.39 1.39 10.79
N ASN A 23 -23.72 2.05 9.84
CA ASN A 23 -22.45 1.59 9.32
C ASN A 23 -21.45 1.66 10.49
N ALA A 24 -21.47 0.64 11.35
CA ALA A 24 -20.30 0.28 12.12
C ALA A 24 -19.25 -0.09 11.08
N ALA A 25 -18.29 0.80 10.85
CA ALA A 25 -17.10 0.47 10.10
C ALA A 25 -16.53 -0.84 10.68
N PRO A 26 -16.15 -1.82 9.84
CA PRO A 26 -15.54 -3.04 10.33
C PRO A 26 -14.37 -2.64 11.23
N ALA A 27 -14.37 -3.18 12.45
CA ALA A 27 -13.27 -3.06 13.39
C ALA A 27 -11.99 -3.40 12.62
N GLY A 28 -11.15 -2.38 12.43
CA GLY A 28 -9.98 -2.46 11.57
C GLY A 28 -9.17 -3.68 11.93
N ASP A 29 -8.88 -4.48 10.91
CA ASP A 29 -7.89 -5.53 10.97
C ASP A 29 -6.64 -4.95 11.63
N VAL A 30 -6.21 -5.58 12.71
CA VAL A 30 -4.93 -5.29 13.34
C VAL A 30 -3.86 -5.65 12.31
N GLU A 31 -3.39 -4.65 11.54
CA GLU A 31 -2.27 -4.84 10.63
C GLU A 31 -1.09 -5.35 11.44
N ILE A 32 -0.63 -6.55 11.08
CA ILE A 32 0.39 -7.29 11.80
C ILE A 32 1.68 -6.46 11.82
N GLN A 33 1.99 -5.87 12.98
CA GLN A 33 3.23 -5.18 13.26
C GLN A 33 4.38 -6.19 13.39
N GLY A 34 4.96 -6.60 12.27
CA GLY A 34 6.20 -7.38 12.27
C GLY A 34 7.17 -6.82 11.25
N GLY A 35 8.19 -6.08 11.68
CA GLY A 35 9.32 -5.74 10.80
C GLY A 35 9.89 -4.32 10.89
N CYS A 36 9.21 -3.40 11.58
CA CYS A 36 9.69 -2.03 11.74
C CYS A 36 10.99 -1.99 12.53
N LEU A 37 12.00 -1.30 12.01
CA LEU A 37 13.27 -1.14 12.70
C LEU A 37 13.29 0.26 13.33
N ALA A 38 13.19 0.29 14.66
CA ALA A 38 13.09 1.51 15.46
C ALA A 38 11.84 2.37 15.13
N ALA A 39 12.05 3.64 14.72
CA ALA A 39 10.99 4.66 14.63
C ALA A 39 10.30 4.75 13.27
N ILE A 40 10.69 3.92 12.29
CA ILE A 40 10.05 3.86 10.98
C ILE A 40 9.79 2.41 10.56
N CYS A 41 8.65 2.23 9.89
CA CYS A 41 8.35 1.12 9.00
C CYS A 41 8.40 1.74 7.58
N GLY A 42 8.79 0.97 6.56
CA GLY A 42 9.08 1.53 5.24
C GLY A 42 8.06 2.59 4.79
N SER A 43 8.52 3.75 4.30
CA SER A 43 7.65 4.89 3.99
C SER A 43 8.01 5.55 2.66
N VAL A 44 7.01 6.17 2.05
CA VAL A 44 7.13 6.79 0.73
C VAL A 44 6.45 8.15 0.74
N MET A 45 7.17 9.18 0.33
CA MET A 45 6.68 10.53 0.13
C MET A 45 6.85 10.96 -1.33
N ASN A 46 5.80 11.56 -1.88
CA ASN A 46 5.85 12.19 -3.18
C ASN A 46 6.13 13.69 -3.04
N GLU A 47 7.39 14.09 -3.13
CA GLU A 47 7.78 15.52 -3.19
C GLU A 47 7.73 16.07 -4.64
N SER A 48 7.48 15.23 -5.64
CA SER A 48 7.49 15.61 -7.06
C SER A 48 6.14 16.17 -7.54
N SER A 49 6.11 16.72 -8.75
CA SER A 49 4.90 17.31 -9.35
C SER A 49 3.97 16.31 -10.06
N VAL A 50 4.33 15.01 -10.09
CA VAL A 50 3.55 13.96 -10.77
C VAL A 50 3.19 12.89 -9.74
N TYR A 51 2.03 12.24 -9.89
CA TYR A 51 1.63 11.17 -8.97
C TYR A 51 2.64 10.01 -8.98
N ILE A 52 2.67 9.26 -7.88
CA ILE A 52 3.38 7.97 -7.77
C ILE A 52 2.43 6.94 -7.16
N TYR A 53 2.84 5.68 -7.14
CA TYR A 53 2.19 4.67 -6.31
C TYR A 53 3.17 4.16 -5.25
N ALA A 54 2.73 4.12 -4.00
CA ALA A 54 3.36 3.30 -2.97
C ALA A 54 2.79 1.88 -3.03
N ILE A 55 3.61 0.90 -2.68
CA ILE A 55 3.36 -0.52 -2.90
C ILE A 55 3.63 -1.26 -1.59
N LYS A 56 2.66 -2.06 -1.11
CA LYS A 56 2.91 -3.02 -0.03
C LYS A 56 3.53 -4.30 -0.59
N ASP A 57 4.03 -5.19 0.26
CA ASP A 57 4.39 -6.56 -0.11
C ASP A 57 5.27 -6.72 -1.38
N TRP A 58 6.58 -6.70 -1.20
CA TRP A 58 7.54 -6.97 -2.28
C TRP A 58 8.01 -8.43 -2.31
N GLY A 59 7.98 -9.05 -3.49
CA GLY A 59 8.47 -10.40 -3.77
C GLY A 59 9.97 -10.45 -4.08
N THR A 60 10.42 -11.45 -4.83
CA THR A 60 11.85 -11.53 -5.23
C THR A 60 12.18 -10.47 -6.30
N ASP A 61 11.32 -10.34 -7.31
CA ASP A 61 11.62 -9.56 -8.52
C ASP A 61 10.70 -8.34 -8.70
N GLY A 62 9.84 -8.04 -7.74
CA GLY A 62 8.87 -6.96 -7.87
C GLY A 62 7.73 -7.01 -6.86
N PRO A 63 6.72 -6.14 -7.02
CA PRO A 63 5.48 -6.19 -6.26
C PRO A 63 4.82 -7.57 -6.32
N LYS A 64 4.35 -8.11 -5.18
CA LYS A 64 3.63 -9.39 -5.18
C LYS A 64 2.29 -9.26 -5.92
N PRO A 65 1.82 -10.30 -6.62
CA PRO A 65 0.47 -10.32 -7.18
C PRO A 65 -0.58 -10.06 -6.09
N GLY A 66 -1.52 -9.15 -6.36
CA GLY A 66 -2.60 -8.80 -5.42
C GLY A 66 -2.18 -7.88 -4.28
N THR A 67 -0.96 -7.35 -4.28
CA THR A 67 -0.54 -6.38 -3.28
C THR A 67 -1.35 -5.09 -3.31
N GLU A 68 -1.36 -4.35 -2.21
CA GLU A 68 -1.94 -3.02 -2.11
C GLU A 68 -1.07 -1.98 -2.85
N TRP A 69 -1.75 -1.16 -3.64
CA TRP A 69 -1.19 0.01 -4.29
C TRP A 69 -1.92 1.26 -3.81
N LYS A 70 -1.17 2.22 -3.28
CA LYS A 70 -1.72 3.51 -2.86
C LYS A 70 -1.18 4.62 -3.74
N ARG A 71 -2.07 5.31 -4.44
CA ARG A 71 -1.70 6.51 -5.19
C ARG A 71 -1.31 7.61 -4.21
N LEU A 72 -0.18 8.26 -4.47
CA LEU A 72 0.25 9.46 -3.78
C LEU A 72 0.34 10.61 -4.77
N ASN A 73 -0.50 11.62 -4.60
CA ASN A 73 -0.41 12.89 -5.31
C ASN A 73 0.78 13.72 -4.78
N PRO A 74 1.18 14.78 -5.49
CA PRO A 74 2.21 15.69 -5.00
C PRO A 74 1.95 16.18 -3.57
N GLY A 75 2.95 16.04 -2.70
CA GLY A 75 2.89 16.40 -1.29
C GLY A 75 2.34 15.31 -0.36
N GLU A 76 1.84 14.19 -0.88
CA GLU A 76 1.31 13.10 -0.06
C GLU A 76 2.40 12.10 0.38
N GLU A 77 2.20 11.53 1.57
CA GLU A 77 3.09 10.60 2.25
C GLU A 77 2.28 9.38 2.74
N THR A 78 2.90 8.20 2.76
CA THR A 78 2.35 7.04 3.46
C THR A 78 2.54 7.16 4.97
N GLN A 79 1.65 6.57 5.76
CA GLN A 79 1.86 6.58 7.22
C GLN A 79 3.09 5.71 7.55
N ARG A 80 4.01 6.26 8.35
CA ARG A 80 5.31 5.64 8.69
C ARG A 80 5.22 4.36 9.52
N ASN A 81 4.02 3.96 9.94
CA ASN A 81 3.73 2.77 10.71
C ASN A 81 3.03 1.66 9.89
N GLN A 82 2.87 1.83 8.57
CA GLN A 82 2.11 0.93 7.70
C GLN A 82 2.96 -0.03 6.84
N ASP A 83 4.29 0.02 7.01
CA ASP A 83 5.29 -0.84 6.36
C ASP A 83 5.13 -0.97 4.83
N TRP A 84 5.46 0.12 4.13
CA TRP A 84 5.46 0.15 2.68
C TRP A 84 6.78 -0.38 2.13
N ASP A 85 6.71 -1.27 1.15
CA ASP A 85 7.87 -2.01 0.65
C ASP A 85 8.47 -1.43 -0.63
N GLY A 86 7.81 -0.46 -1.26
CA GLY A 86 8.33 0.14 -2.47
C GLY A 86 7.44 1.21 -3.07
N PHE A 87 7.86 1.70 -4.22
CA PHE A 87 7.13 2.68 -5.00
C PHE A 87 7.33 2.50 -6.50
N TRP A 88 6.38 2.98 -7.29
CA TRP A 88 6.43 3.03 -8.74
C TRP A 88 6.22 4.46 -9.24
N VAL A 89 6.93 4.82 -10.31
CA VAL A 89 6.88 6.16 -10.91
C VAL A 89 6.42 6.10 -12.37
N PRO A 90 5.49 6.98 -12.80
CA PRO A 90 5.07 7.04 -14.19
C PRO A 90 6.12 7.65 -15.12
N CYS A 91 7.01 8.50 -14.59
CA CYS A 91 8.01 9.22 -15.37
C CYS A 91 9.42 9.02 -14.80
N SER A 92 10.45 9.44 -15.54
CA SER A 92 11.83 9.30 -15.07
C SER A 92 11.99 10.15 -13.82
N ALA A 93 12.41 9.53 -12.71
CA ALA A 93 12.38 10.14 -11.41
C ALA A 93 13.77 10.22 -10.78
N SER A 94 13.96 11.22 -9.91
CA SER A 94 15.08 11.24 -8.97
C SER A 94 14.61 11.64 -7.59
N GLY A 95 15.35 11.21 -6.58
CA GLY A 95 14.99 11.44 -5.20
C GLY A 95 16.06 10.99 -4.22
N ARG A 96 15.66 10.81 -2.96
CA ARG A 96 16.54 10.37 -1.87
C ARG A 96 15.88 9.27 -1.06
N ILE A 97 16.70 8.38 -0.51
CA ILE A 97 16.31 7.42 0.53
C ILE A 97 17.00 7.85 1.83
N ALA A 98 16.21 8.04 2.88
CA ALA A 98 16.70 8.13 4.25
C ALA A 98 16.67 6.73 4.86
N ALA A 99 17.80 6.24 5.36
CA ALA A 99 17.87 4.95 6.05
C ALA A 99 18.29 5.18 7.51
N TRP A 100 17.53 4.61 8.44
CA TRP A 100 17.95 4.57 9.84
C TRP A 100 18.93 3.41 10.01
N VAL A 101 20.18 3.72 10.39
CA VAL A 101 21.18 2.68 10.66
C VAL A 101 21.63 2.70 12.12
N PRO A 102 21.81 1.53 12.77
CA PRO A 102 22.34 1.45 14.12
C PRO A 102 23.70 2.17 14.26
N PRO A 103 23.98 2.87 15.39
CA PRO A 103 23.17 2.93 16.61
C PRO A 103 22.13 4.08 16.65
N GLY A 104 21.75 4.67 15.51
CA GLY A 104 20.75 5.75 15.49
C GLY A 104 21.08 6.92 14.59
N VAL A 105 21.78 6.69 13.48
CA VAL A 105 22.13 7.74 12.52
C VAL A 105 21.31 7.59 11.25
N TRP A 106 20.82 8.71 10.74
CA TRP A 106 20.20 8.77 9.42
C TRP A 106 21.28 8.85 8.36
N LYS A 107 21.26 7.89 7.43
CA LYS A 107 22.05 7.95 6.20
C LYS A 107 21.15 8.32 5.04
N TRP A 108 21.67 9.16 4.15
CA TRP A 108 20.96 9.62 2.98
C TRP A 108 21.69 9.10 1.75
N SER A 109 20.92 8.62 0.78
CA SER A 109 21.44 8.24 -0.54
C SER A 109 20.51 8.75 -1.62
N ASP A 110 21.07 9.25 -2.71
CA ASP A 110 20.29 9.70 -3.85
C ASP A 110 19.97 8.53 -4.78
N PHE A 111 18.90 8.67 -5.55
CA PHE A 111 18.56 7.72 -6.60
C PHE A 111 18.06 8.38 -7.87
N THR A 112 18.18 7.63 -8.96
CA THR A 112 17.45 7.82 -10.21
C THR A 112 16.66 6.55 -10.52
N LEU A 113 15.46 6.69 -11.07
CA LEU A 113 14.59 5.59 -11.45
C LEU A 113 13.99 5.88 -12.83
N GLN A 114 13.99 4.90 -13.72
CA GLN A 114 13.44 5.05 -15.06
C GLN A 114 11.91 5.14 -15.03
N ALA A 115 11.33 5.81 -16.04
CA ALA A 115 9.88 5.86 -16.21
C ALA A 115 9.26 4.45 -16.28
N GLY A 116 8.17 4.22 -15.56
CA GLY A 116 7.48 2.94 -15.55
C GLY A 116 8.13 1.86 -14.69
N TYR A 117 9.22 2.16 -13.98
CA TYR A 117 9.87 1.21 -13.06
C TYR A 117 9.38 1.40 -11.62
N ALA A 118 9.40 0.29 -10.89
CA ALA A 118 9.23 0.27 -9.45
C ALA A 118 10.58 0.06 -8.75
N ARG A 119 10.70 0.56 -7.53
CA ARG A 119 11.86 0.38 -6.66
C ARG A 119 11.40 -0.16 -5.30
N LYS A 120 12.10 -1.19 -4.84
CA LYS A 120 11.98 -1.70 -3.47
C LYS A 120 12.62 -0.73 -2.48
N ILE A 121 12.03 -0.62 -1.30
CA ILE A 121 12.62 -0.02 -0.10
C ILE A 121 12.60 -1.04 1.03
N SER A 122 13.44 -0.83 2.03
CA SER A 122 13.53 -1.67 3.22
C SER A 122 12.67 -1.09 4.35
N THR A 123 12.35 -1.92 5.35
CA THR A 123 11.54 -1.52 6.51
C THR A 123 12.12 -0.35 7.33
N HIS A 124 13.42 -0.08 7.19
CA HIS A 124 14.16 0.99 7.86
C HIS A 124 14.48 2.17 6.92
N GLU A 125 13.75 2.29 5.81
CA GLU A 125 13.94 3.34 4.79
C GLU A 125 12.70 4.24 4.64
N ASP A 126 12.94 5.53 4.38
CA ASP A 126 11.97 6.56 4.00
C ASP A 126 12.35 7.11 2.62
N ALA A 127 11.51 6.88 1.62
CA ALA A 127 11.77 7.23 0.24
C ALA A 127 11.06 8.53 -0.16
N HIS A 128 11.84 9.50 -0.60
CA HIS A 128 11.33 10.77 -1.10
C HIS A 128 11.55 10.86 -2.61
N VAL A 129 10.47 10.79 -3.39
CA VAL A 129 10.51 11.03 -4.84
C VAL A 129 10.41 12.52 -5.08
N ARG A 130 11.53 13.18 -5.45
CA ARG A 130 11.64 14.65 -5.42
C ARG A 130 11.41 15.33 -6.76
N SER A 131 11.72 14.64 -7.84
CA SER A 131 11.48 15.17 -9.18
C SER A 131 11.08 14.05 -10.13
N GLN A 132 10.23 14.41 -11.08
CA GLN A 132 9.84 13.56 -12.19
C GLN A 132 9.92 14.37 -13.48
N ARG A 133 10.41 13.74 -14.55
CA ARG A 133 10.49 14.29 -15.90
C ARG A 133 9.74 13.38 -16.87
N CYS A 134 8.60 13.88 -17.30
CA CYS A 134 7.86 13.47 -18.48
C CYS A 134 8.20 14.50 -19.58
#